data_AF-A0A2E3A4V6-F1
#
_entry.id   AF-A0A2E3A4V6-F1
#
_cell.length_a   1.000
_cell.length_b   1.000
_cell.length_c   1.000
_cell.angle_alpha   90.00
_cell.angle_beta   90.00
_cell.angle_gamma   90.00
#
_symmetry.space_group_name_H-M   'P 1'
#
loop_
_entity.id
_entity.type
_entity.pdbx_description
1 polymer ?
#
loop_
_entity_poly.entity_id
_entity_poly.type
_entity_poly.pdbx_seq_one_letter_code
_entity_poly.pdbx_strand_id
1 'polypeptide(L)'
;MADNQPNRGRGSATAGGPMGLRAALFVLLAAVILCGCNGAPKRDQEILQKYFPDDSPDSALVGFIFAVETSSWDSAYSRLSTSSREKINSFEFKYGLPLVKDSRTGIPVIEIITGAITDRAVLPQIPGQSKNISRMQVNYYGKDSDGRLAAYLVVVYLTDERKPGAEEAAWKIDLLRTAEKLSGN
;
A
#
# COMPACT_ATOMS: atom_id res chain seq x y z
N MET A 1 88.07 2.69 -40.96
CA MET A 1 88.75 2.02 -39.84
C MET A 1 87.69 1.27 -39.04
N ALA A 2 87.83 -0.05 -39.00
CA ALA A 2 87.21 -1.08 -38.15
C ALA A 2 85.67 -1.25 -38.10
N ASP A 3 85.26 -2.41 -38.62
CA ASP A 3 84.03 -3.18 -38.36
C ASP A 3 83.82 -3.53 -36.87
N ASN A 4 82.56 -3.82 -36.49
CA ASN A 4 82.16 -5.09 -35.86
C ASN A 4 80.67 -5.11 -35.45
N GLN A 5 79.88 -6.01 -36.04
CA GLN A 5 78.65 -6.59 -35.46
C GLN A 5 79.04 -7.53 -34.29
N PRO A 6 78.18 -7.88 -33.27
CA PRO A 6 76.94 -8.67 -33.48
C PRO A 6 75.77 -8.61 -32.44
N ASN A 7 74.57 -8.92 -32.94
CA ASN A 7 73.60 -9.97 -32.52
C ASN A 7 73.12 -10.15 -31.04
N ARG A 8 71.78 -10.30 -30.94
CA ARG A 8 70.95 -11.17 -30.05
C ARG A 8 71.02 -11.05 -28.51
N GLY A 9 69.83 -10.91 -27.90
CA GLY A 9 69.60 -11.36 -26.53
C GLY A 9 68.22 -10.97 -25.97
N ARG A 10 67.41 -11.98 -25.61
CA ARG A 10 66.02 -11.93 -25.13
C ARG A 10 66.00 -12.19 -23.62
N GLY A 11 65.10 -11.52 -22.87
CA GLY A 11 64.75 -11.86 -21.46
C GLY A 11 64.75 -10.61 -20.57
N SER A 12 63.62 -10.05 -20.11
CA SER A 12 62.53 -10.52 -19.21
C SER A 12 62.77 -10.15 -17.74
N ALA A 13 61.75 -9.49 -17.17
CA ALA A 13 61.40 -9.28 -15.77
C ALA A 13 62.42 -8.50 -14.90
N THR A 14 62.08 -7.44 -14.19
CA THR A 14 60.92 -7.23 -13.31
C THR A 14 60.72 -5.72 -13.10
N ALA A 15 59.44 -5.33 -13.02
CA ALA A 15 58.99 -3.95 -12.82
C ALA A 15 59.29 -3.46 -11.39
N GLY A 16 59.86 -2.26 -11.29
CA GLY A 16 60.03 -1.52 -10.05
C GLY A 16 58.93 -0.47 -9.86
N GLY A 17 58.07 -0.70 -8.85
CA GLY A 17 57.29 0.28 -8.06
C GLY A 17 56.18 1.10 -8.76
N PRO A 18 55.35 1.86 -7.99
CA PRO A 18 55.13 1.87 -6.55
C PRO A 18 53.68 1.56 -6.13
N MET A 19 53.48 1.38 -4.83
CA MET A 19 52.18 1.37 -4.13
C MET A 19 51.29 2.53 -4.58
N GLY A 20 50.03 2.22 -4.89
CA GLY A 20 49.03 3.24 -5.22
C GLY A 20 47.65 2.65 -5.40
N LEU A 21 46.92 2.52 -4.28
CA LEU A 21 45.45 2.58 -4.17
C LEU A 21 44.66 2.11 -5.41
N ARG A 22 44.58 0.81 -5.65
CA ARG A 22 43.55 0.21 -6.52
C ARG A 22 42.74 -0.90 -5.86
N ALA A 23 42.64 -0.84 -4.53
CA ALA A 23 41.84 -1.77 -3.72
C ALA A 23 40.81 -1.04 -2.85
N ALA A 24 40.22 0.07 -3.34
CA ALA A 24 39.14 0.79 -2.66
C ALA A 24 37.88 0.97 -3.52
N LEU A 25 37.72 0.17 -4.59
CA LEU A 25 36.50 0.16 -5.41
C LEU A 25 35.62 -1.08 -5.19
N PHE A 26 35.88 -1.87 -4.14
CA PHE A 26 35.10 -3.07 -3.80
C PHE A 26 34.56 -3.09 -2.36
N VAL A 27 34.61 -1.96 -1.64
CA VAL A 27 34.01 -1.84 -0.29
C VAL A 27 32.62 -1.18 -0.33
N LEU A 28 32.20 -0.63 -1.48
CA LEU A 28 30.85 -0.06 -1.68
C LEU A 28 29.80 -1.09 -2.15
N LEU A 29 30.06 -2.39 -1.94
CA LEU A 29 29.08 -3.46 -2.18
C LEU A 29 28.82 -4.37 -0.96
N ALA A 30 29.34 -3.98 0.23
CA ALA A 30 29.14 -4.72 1.48
C ALA A 30 28.37 -3.92 2.55
N ALA A 31 27.75 -2.80 2.18
CA ALA A 31 26.79 -2.07 3.02
C ALA A 31 25.33 -2.25 2.56
N VAL A 32 25.07 -3.19 1.64
CA VAL A 32 23.71 -3.54 1.16
C VAL A 32 23.22 -4.89 1.72
N ILE A 33 24.06 -5.63 2.46
CA ILE A 33 23.75 -7.03 2.82
C ILE A 33 23.71 -7.28 4.36
N LEU A 34 23.96 -6.28 5.21
CA LEU A 34 23.97 -6.49 6.68
C LEU A 34 23.08 -5.56 7.53
N CYS A 35 22.16 -4.81 6.93
CA CYS A 35 21.08 -4.17 7.68
C CYS A 35 19.86 -4.00 6.77
N GLY A 36 18.91 -4.91 6.89
CA GLY A 36 17.68 -4.89 6.09
C GLY A 36 16.80 -6.13 6.22
N CYS A 37 17.25 -7.21 6.86
CA CYS A 37 16.36 -8.25 7.38
C CYS A 37 15.75 -7.82 8.73
N ASN A 38 15.13 -6.64 8.77
CA ASN A 38 14.17 -6.30 9.80
C ASN A 38 12.86 -6.10 9.07
N GLY A 39 11.98 -7.10 9.11
CA GLY A 39 10.62 -6.92 8.66
C GLY A 39 10.00 -5.75 9.42
N ALA A 40 9.60 -4.71 8.70
CA ALA A 40 8.48 -3.88 9.11
C ALA A 40 7.31 -4.28 8.20
N PRO A 41 6.10 -4.56 8.76
CA PRO A 41 5.38 -3.57 9.56
C PRO A 41 4.51 -4.16 10.70
N LYS A 42 5.05 -4.95 11.64
CA LYS A 42 4.26 -5.27 12.85
C LYS A 42 3.91 -4.02 13.64
N ARG A 43 4.85 -3.08 13.73
CA ARG A 43 4.70 -1.84 14.49
C ARG A 43 3.59 -0.93 13.95
N ASP A 44 3.47 -0.80 12.63
CA ASP A 44 2.44 0.06 12.03
C ASP A 44 1.06 -0.54 12.21
N GLN A 45 0.93 -1.85 12.03
CA GLN A 45 -0.32 -2.57 12.26
C GLN A 45 -0.72 -2.54 13.74
N GLU A 46 0.23 -2.69 14.66
CA GLU A 46 0.01 -2.57 16.10
C GLU A 46 -0.42 -1.15 16.51
N ILE A 47 0.22 -0.13 15.94
CA ILE A 47 -0.15 1.28 16.16
C ILE A 47 -1.56 1.54 15.64
N LEU A 48 -1.85 1.08 14.42
CA LEU A 48 -3.18 1.20 13.81
C LEU A 48 -4.25 0.49 14.63
N GLN A 49 -3.98 -0.72 15.12
CA GLN A 49 -4.92 -1.44 15.98
C GLN A 49 -5.13 -0.75 17.32
N LYS A 50 -4.08 -0.12 17.88
CA LYS A 50 -4.15 0.62 19.14
C LYS A 50 -5.04 1.86 19.05
N TYR A 51 -4.95 2.61 17.95
CA TYR A 51 -5.69 3.87 17.79
C TYR A 51 -7.02 3.71 17.06
N PHE A 52 -7.14 2.69 16.22
CA PHE A 52 -8.30 2.42 15.37
C PHE A 52 -8.61 0.92 15.38
N PRO A 53 -9.09 0.34 16.50
CA PRO A 53 -9.43 -1.07 16.56
C PRO A 53 -10.52 -1.45 15.54
N ASP A 54 -10.53 -2.70 15.10
CA ASP A 54 -11.53 -3.24 14.17
C ASP A 54 -12.84 -3.68 14.88
N ASP A 55 -13.09 -3.20 16.10
CA ASP A 55 -14.22 -3.62 16.95
C ASP A 55 -15.57 -2.98 16.56
N SER A 56 -15.52 -1.93 15.75
CA SER A 56 -16.68 -1.21 15.24
C SER A 56 -16.50 -0.85 13.76
N PRO A 57 -17.59 -0.76 12.98
CA PRO A 57 -17.49 -0.38 11.58
C PRO A 57 -16.83 0.99 11.37
N ASP A 58 -17.13 1.95 12.25
CA ASP A 58 -16.60 3.31 12.17
C ASP A 58 -15.07 3.33 12.37
N SER A 59 -14.60 2.71 13.45
CA SER A 59 -13.16 2.65 13.74
C SER A 59 -12.38 1.87 12.66
N ALA A 60 -12.95 0.79 12.13
CA ALA A 60 -12.35 0.03 11.02
C ALA A 60 -12.21 0.90 9.75
N LEU A 61 -13.24 1.68 9.40
CA LEU A 61 -13.21 2.59 8.25
C LEU A 61 -12.19 3.71 8.45
N VAL A 62 -12.19 4.35 9.62
CA VAL A 62 -11.24 5.42 9.95
C VAL A 62 -9.80 4.91 9.91
N GLY A 63 -9.54 3.74 10.50
CA GLY A 63 -8.22 3.13 10.49
C GLY A 63 -7.75 2.72 9.08
N PHE A 64 -8.67 2.29 8.21
CA PHE A 64 -8.37 2.07 6.80
C PHE A 64 -7.98 3.38 6.09
N ILE A 65 -8.77 4.43 6.24
CA ILE A 65 -8.51 5.73 5.62
C ILE A 65 -7.17 6.29 6.10
N PHE A 66 -6.93 6.28 7.41
CA PHE A 66 -5.67 6.74 7.99
C PHE A 66 -4.46 5.97 7.43
N ALA A 67 -4.57 4.65 7.27
CA ALA A 67 -3.51 3.83 6.70
C ALA A 67 -3.24 4.19 5.22
N VAL A 68 -4.29 4.50 4.44
CA VAL A 68 -4.15 4.95 3.05
C VAL A 68 -3.50 6.33 2.98
N GLU A 69 -3.97 7.31 3.76
CA GLU A 69 -3.45 8.67 3.78
C GLU A 69 -1.98 8.74 4.21
N THR A 70 -1.58 7.87 5.14
CA THR A 70 -0.19 7.74 5.60
C THR A 70 0.66 6.83 4.72
N SER A 71 0.14 6.36 3.59
CA SER A 71 0.82 5.43 2.67
C SER A 71 1.26 4.11 3.31
N SER A 72 0.65 3.71 4.43
CA SER A 72 0.83 2.39 5.07
C SER A 72 -0.01 1.33 4.36
N TRP A 73 0.34 1.06 3.09
CA TRP A 73 -0.46 0.23 2.18
C TRP A 73 -0.67 -1.21 2.65
N ASP A 74 0.33 -1.84 3.28
CA ASP A 74 0.19 -3.19 3.83
C ASP A 74 -0.82 -3.22 4.98
N SER A 75 -0.81 -2.19 5.82
CA SER A 75 -1.76 -2.05 6.91
C SER A 75 -3.17 -1.76 6.40
N ALA A 76 -3.32 -0.87 5.41
CA ALA A 76 -4.59 -0.63 4.72
C ALA A 76 -5.13 -1.91 4.07
N TYR A 77 -4.25 -2.68 3.40
CA TYR A 77 -4.60 -3.96 2.80
C TYR A 77 -5.06 -4.99 3.84
N SER A 78 -4.41 -5.04 5.02
CA SER A 78 -4.80 -5.96 6.11
C SER A 78 -6.18 -5.69 6.70
N ARG A 79 -6.74 -4.50 6.46
CA ARG A 79 -8.10 -4.11 6.88
C ARG A 79 -9.18 -4.47 5.86
N LEU A 80 -8.80 -4.94 4.68
CA LEU A 80 -9.75 -5.45 3.71
C LEU A 80 -10.34 -6.77 4.16
N SER A 81 -11.61 -6.99 3.79
CA SER A 81 -12.28 -8.28 3.97
C SER A 81 -11.49 -9.38 3.28
N THR A 82 -11.59 -10.59 3.81
CA THR A 82 -11.00 -11.78 3.20
C THR A 82 -11.47 -11.94 1.75
N SER A 83 -12.76 -11.73 1.48
CA SER A 83 -13.32 -11.74 0.12
C SER A 83 -12.66 -10.72 -0.83
N SER A 84 -12.32 -9.53 -0.32
CA SER A 84 -11.65 -8.50 -1.12
C SER A 84 -10.18 -8.86 -1.36
N ARG A 85 -9.47 -9.35 -0.34
CA ARG A 85 -8.04 -9.75 -0.45
C ARG A 85 -7.82 -10.96 -1.34
N GLU A 86 -8.81 -11.85 -1.45
CA GLU A 86 -8.73 -13.00 -2.35
C GLU A 86 -8.81 -12.60 -3.83
N LYS A 87 -9.55 -11.51 -4.14
CA LYS A 87 -9.75 -11.05 -5.53
C LYS A 87 -8.83 -9.90 -5.94
N ILE A 88 -8.47 -9.04 -5.00
CA ILE A 88 -7.62 -7.87 -5.22
C ILE A 88 -6.33 -8.18 -4.48
N ASN A 89 -5.27 -8.52 -5.20
CA ASN A 89 -4.00 -8.80 -4.54
C ASN A 89 -3.35 -7.50 -4.00
N SER A 90 -2.33 -7.62 -3.14
CA SER A 90 -1.70 -6.46 -2.49
C SER A 90 -1.04 -5.49 -3.48
N PHE A 91 -0.53 -5.99 -4.60
CA PHE A 91 0.06 -5.17 -5.65
C PHE A 91 -1.00 -4.35 -6.38
N GLU A 92 -2.10 -4.98 -6.80
CA GLU A 92 -3.25 -4.32 -7.42
C GLU A 92 -3.90 -3.33 -6.47
N PHE A 93 -4.01 -3.65 -5.19
CA PHE A 93 -4.52 -2.73 -4.19
C PHE A 93 -3.64 -1.47 -4.08
N LYS A 94 -2.33 -1.63 -3.96
CA LYS A 94 -1.39 -0.51 -3.78
C LYS A 94 -1.25 0.35 -5.03
N TYR A 95 -1.15 -0.26 -6.20
CA TYR A 95 -0.79 0.46 -7.43
C TYR A 95 -1.94 0.58 -8.44
N GLY A 96 -2.93 -0.32 -8.38
CA GLY A 96 -4.08 -0.32 -9.28
C GLY A 96 -5.26 0.47 -8.74
N LEU A 97 -5.62 0.31 -7.46
CA LEU A 97 -6.78 0.98 -6.88
C LEU A 97 -6.74 2.52 -6.99
N PRO A 98 -5.60 3.21 -6.80
CA PRO A 98 -5.51 4.65 -7.01
C PRO A 98 -5.76 5.10 -8.46
N LEU A 99 -5.69 4.18 -9.43
CA LEU A 99 -5.95 4.47 -10.84
C LEU A 99 -7.42 4.26 -11.22
N VAL A 100 -8.22 3.62 -10.35
CA VAL A 100 -9.64 3.39 -10.58
C VAL A 100 -10.40 4.68 -10.33
N LYS A 101 -10.88 5.30 -11.40
CA LYS A 101 -11.63 6.55 -11.38
C LYS A 101 -13.13 6.31 -11.49
N ASP A 102 -13.93 7.10 -10.79
CA ASP A 102 -15.37 7.15 -11.06
C ASP A 102 -15.59 7.77 -12.46
N SER A 103 -16.34 7.07 -13.30
CA SER A 103 -16.56 7.43 -14.70
C SER A 103 -17.32 8.74 -14.89
N ARG A 104 -18.07 9.20 -13.87
CA ARG A 104 -18.85 10.45 -13.93
C ARG A 104 -17.99 11.68 -13.64
N THR A 105 -16.85 11.50 -12.98
CA THR A 105 -16.15 12.59 -12.26
C THR A 105 -14.66 12.66 -12.58
N GLY A 106 -14.08 11.53 -13.01
CA GLY A 106 -12.64 11.38 -13.19
C GLY A 106 -11.82 11.32 -11.90
N ILE A 107 -12.45 11.41 -10.72
CA ILE A 107 -11.78 11.34 -9.42
C ILE A 107 -11.51 9.88 -9.05
N PRO A 108 -10.31 9.54 -8.53
CA PRO A 108 -10.03 8.22 -7.97
C PRO A 108 -11.04 7.83 -6.88
N VAL A 109 -11.60 6.63 -6.95
CA VAL A 109 -12.59 6.15 -5.96
C VAL A 109 -12.00 6.14 -4.55
N ILE A 110 -10.72 5.79 -4.42
CA ILE A 110 -10.04 5.80 -3.13
C ILE A 110 -9.97 7.20 -2.54
N GLU A 111 -9.79 8.24 -3.36
CA GLU A 111 -9.74 9.64 -2.93
C GLU A 111 -11.11 10.12 -2.45
N ILE A 112 -12.19 9.70 -3.13
CA ILE A 112 -13.56 9.97 -2.68
C ILE A 112 -13.78 9.37 -1.28
N ILE A 113 -13.34 8.12 -1.06
CA ILE A 113 -13.51 7.44 0.23
C ILE A 113 -12.67 8.10 1.33
N THR A 114 -11.40 8.41 1.07
CA THR A 114 -10.51 9.01 2.09
C THR A 114 -10.88 10.46 2.38
N GLY A 115 -11.19 11.25 1.35
CA GLY A 115 -11.56 12.66 1.48
C GLY A 115 -12.91 12.89 2.17
N ALA A 116 -13.72 11.84 2.32
CA ALA A 116 -15.03 11.89 2.96
C ALA A 116 -15.00 11.58 4.47
N ILE A 117 -13.83 11.46 5.08
CA ILE A 117 -13.70 11.04 6.49
C ILE A 117 -14.47 11.94 7.47
N THR A 118 -14.59 13.24 7.19
CA THR A 118 -15.24 14.20 8.09
C THR A 118 -16.76 14.16 8.05
N ASP A 119 -17.35 13.62 6.99
CA ASP A 119 -18.81 13.50 6.85
C ASP A 119 -19.17 12.06 6.47
N ARG A 120 -19.44 11.26 7.51
CA ARG A 120 -19.80 9.85 7.39
C ARG A 120 -20.90 9.49 8.37
N ALA A 121 -21.77 8.55 7.99
CA ALA A 121 -22.86 8.08 8.82
C ALA A 121 -23.06 6.57 8.67
N VAL A 122 -23.31 5.89 9.78
CA VAL A 122 -23.76 4.49 9.76
C VAL A 122 -25.21 4.45 9.28
N LEU A 123 -25.46 3.70 8.22
CA LEU A 123 -26.80 3.54 7.68
C LEU A 123 -27.56 2.45 8.44
N PRO A 124 -28.89 2.59 8.63
CA PRO A 124 -29.71 1.56 9.25
C PRO A 124 -29.69 0.28 8.42
N GLN A 125 -29.89 -0.87 9.07
CA GLN A 125 -30.02 -2.16 8.36
C GLN A 125 -31.26 -2.15 7.47
N ILE A 126 -31.10 -2.58 6.22
CA ILE A 126 -32.24 -2.82 5.32
C ILE A 126 -32.80 -4.23 5.50
N PRO A 127 -34.09 -4.45 5.18
CA PRO A 127 -34.68 -5.79 5.20
C PRO A 127 -33.86 -6.79 4.38
N GLY A 128 -33.57 -7.96 4.96
CA GLY A 128 -32.79 -9.02 4.32
C GLY A 128 -31.27 -8.83 4.36
N GLN A 129 -30.75 -7.73 4.91
CA GLN A 129 -29.31 -7.57 5.14
C GLN A 129 -28.82 -8.53 6.23
N SER A 130 -27.71 -9.21 5.96
CA SER A 130 -27.06 -10.05 6.98
C SER A 130 -26.54 -9.19 8.14
N LYS A 131 -26.66 -9.70 9.38
CA LYS A 131 -26.23 -9.00 10.60
C LYS A 131 -24.73 -8.72 10.65
N ASN A 132 -23.92 -9.51 9.94
CA ASN A 132 -22.48 -9.33 9.82
C ASN A 132 -22.09 -8.28 8.76
N ILE A 133 -23.05 -7.58 8.16
CA ILE A 133 -22.77 -6.51 7.19
C ILE A 133 -23.16 -5.19 7.84
N SER A 134 -22.28 -4.21 7.73
CA SER A 134 -22.57 -2.80 8.03
C SER A 134 -22.43 -1.97 6.76
N ARG A 135 -23.17 -0.86 6.71
CA ARG A 135 -23.15 0.09 5.60
C ARG A 135 -22.85 1.46 6.17
N MET A 136 -21.81 2.08 5.65
CA MET A 136 -21.43 3.44 6.02
C MET A 136 -21.55 4.33 4.79
N GLN A 137 -22.35 5.37 4.91
CA GLN A 137 -22.36 6.44 3.92
C GLN A 137 -21.16 7.35 4.20
N VAL A 138 -20.39 7.65 3.17
CA VAL A 138 -19.33 8.64 3.19
C VAL A 138 -19.67 9.73 2.17
N ASN A 139 -19.59 10.98 2.60
CA ASN A 139 -19.95 12.14 1.81
C ASN A 139 -18.68 12.90 1.45
N TYR A 140 -18.34 12.91 0.17
CA TYR A 140 -17.24 13.71 -0.34
C TYR A 140 -17.76 15.05 -0.84
N TYR A 141 -17.06 16.13 -0.48
CA TYR A 141 -17.27 17.46 -1.04
C TYR A 141 -15.94 17.99 -1.56
N GLY A 142 -15.86 18.31 -2.85
CA GLY A 142 -14.61 18.75 -3.45
C GLY A 142 -14.80 19.29 -4.87
N LYS A 143 -13.74 19.21 -5.67
CA LYS A 143 -13.77 19.58 -7.09
C LYS A 143 -13.60 18.34 -7.95
N ASP A 144 -14.33 18.27 -9.07
CA ASP A 144 -14.10 17.25 -10.10
C ASP A 144 -12.84 17.53 -10.93
N SER A 145 -12.55 16.65 -11.90
CA SER A 145 -11.39 16.81 -12.79
C SER A 145 -11.41 18.10 -13.61
N ASP A 146 -12.57 18.73 -13.78
CA ASP A 146 -12.76 19.97 -14.53
C ASP A 146 -12.79 21.20 -13.61
N GLY A 147 -12.55 21.03 -12.31
CA GLY A 147 -12.52 22.11 -11.31
C GLY A 147 -13.90 22.57 -10.84
N ARG A 148 -14.98 21.86 -11.17
CA ARG A 148 -16.36 22.18 -10.75
C ARG A 148 -16.63 21.61 -9.38
N LEU A 149 -17.50 22.28 -8.61
CA LEU A 149 -17.92 21.75 -7.30
C LEU A 149 -18.66 20.42 -7.48
N ALA A 150 -18.28 19.45 -6.66
CA ALA A 150 -18.80 18.11 -6.71
C ALA A 150 -19.11 17.58 -5.30
N ALA A 151 -20.25 16.89 -5.18
CA ALA A 151 -20.67 16.21 -3.96
C ALA A 151 -21.00 14.75 -4.30
N TYR A 152 -20.41 13.81 -3.56
CA TYR A 152 -20.63 12.37 -3.76
C TYR A 152 -21.06 11.69 -2.49
N LEU A 153 -22.05 10.82 -2.64
CA LEU A 153 -22.51 9.92 -1.59
C LEU A 153 -22.06 8.51 -2.00
N VAL A 154 -21.14 7.94 -1.24
CA VAL A 154 -20.66 6.56 -1.47
C VAL A 154 -21.07 5.72 -0.28
N VAL A 155 -21.63 4.54 -0.53
CA VAL A 155 -21.91 3.56 0.52
C VAL A 155 -20.76 2.56 0.56
N VAL A 156 -19.95 2.64 1.61
CA VAL A 156 -18.89 1.68 1.91
C VAL A 156 -19.49 0.53 2.70
N TYR A 157 -19.23 -0.70 2.26
CA TYR A 157 -19.65 -1.91 2.93
C TYR A 157 -18.55 -2.42 3.83
N LEU A 158 -18.93 -2.85 5.04
CA LEU A 158 -18.03 -3.51 5.98
C LEU A 158 -18.63 -4.86 6.37
N THR A 159 -17.77 -5.85 6.54
CA THR A 159 -18.14 -7.20 6.95
C THR A 159 -17.44 -7.55 8.25
N ASP A 160 -18.19 -8.08 9.21
CA ASP A 160 -17.66 -8.63 10.45
C ASP A 160 -17.13 -10.04 10.19
N GLU A 161 -15.81 -10.18 10.28
CA GLU A 161 -15.06 -11.43 10.07
C GLU A 161 -14.56 -12.03 11.38
N ARG A 162 -15.27 -11.78 12.49
CA ARG A 162 -14.92 -12.40 13.78
C ARG A 162 -14.78 -13.92 13.64
N LYS A 163 -13.81 -14.48 14.37
CA LYS A 163 -13.63 -15.93 14.42
C LYS A 163 -14.86 -16.59 15.06
N PRO A 164 -15.23 -17.82 14.67
CA PRO A 164 -16.29 -18.56 15.35
C PRO A 164 -16.02 -18.64 16.86
N GLY A 165 -17.00 -18.21 17.66
CA GLY A 165 -16.89 -18.19 19.13
C GLY A 165 -16.13 -16.99 19.71
N ALA A 166 -15.66 -16.04 18.90
CA ALA A 166 -15.07 -14.80 19.40
C ALA A 166 -16.16 -13.79 19.84
N GLU A 167 -15.99 -13.21 21.03
CA GLU A 167 -16.86 -12.16 21.55
C GLU A 167 -16.62 -10.82 20.83
N GLU A 168 -15.35 -10.54 20.53
CA GLU A 168 -14.93 -9.31 19.86
C GLU A 168 -15.28 -9.34 18.36
N ALA A 169 -15.80 -8.22 17.86
CA ALA A 169 -16.03 -8.03 16.44
C ALA A 169 -14.70 -7.84 15.70
N ALA A 170 -14.69 -8.17 14.41
CA ALA A 170 -13.55 -7.89 13.54
C ALA A 170 -14.04 -7.35 12.19
N TRP A 171 -14.42 -6.06 12.19
CA TRP A 171 -14.94 -5.38 11.00
C TRP A 171 -13.83 -5.13 9.98
N LYS A 172 -14.12 -5.50 8.73
CA LYS A 172 -13.21 -5.36 7.59
C LYS A 172 -13.90 -4.69 6.41
N ILE A 173 -13.13 -3.94 5.61
CA ILE A 173 -13.65 -3.19 4.46
C ILE A 173 -13.93 -4.15 3.30
N ASP A 174 -15.18 -4.20 2.85
CA ASP A 174 -15.60 -4.98 1.67
C ASP A 174 -15.56 -4.08 0.43
N LEU A 175 -14.35 -3.85 -0.08
CA LEU A 175 -14.13 -3.01 -1.26
C LEU A 175 -14.75 -3.61 -2.51
N LEU A 176 -14.75 -4.95 -2.63
CA LEU A 176 -15.36 -5.62 -3.77
C LEU A 176 -16.86 -5.32 -3.84
N ARG A 177 -17.60 -5.56 -2.75
CA ARG A 177 -19.04 -5.26 -2.71
C ARG A 177 -19.31 -3.77 -2.91
N THR A 178 -18.46 -2.92 -2.33
CA THR A 178 -18.54 -1.47 -2.52
C THR A 178 -18.42 -1.11 -4.01
N ALA A 179 -17.43 -1.67 -4.72
CA ALA A 179 -17.23 -1.45 -6.15
C ALA A 179 -18.39 -2.01 -7.00
N GLU A 180 -18.86 -3.23 -6.72
CA GLU A 180 -20.00 -3.84 -7.40
C GLU A 180 -21.25 -2.93 -7.31
N LYS A 181 -21.54 -2.43 -6.10
CA LYS A 181 -22.69 -1.56 -5.86
C LYS A 181 -22.55 -0.18 -6.49
N LEU A 182 -21.33 0.37 -6.53
CA LEU A 182 -21.04 1.61 -7.27
C LEU A 182 -21.20 1.43 -8.79
N SER A 183 -20.91 0.24 -9.31
CA SER A 183 -21.06 -0.06 -10.74
C SER A 183 -22.52 -0.26 -11.20
N GLY A 184 -23.48 -0.26 -10.27
CA GLY A 184 -24.89 -0.46 -10.57
C GLY A 184 -25.30 -1.91 -10.82
N ASN A 185 -24.42 -2.87 -10.49
CA ASN A 185 -24.65 -4.31 -10.58
C ASN A 185 -25.12 -4.93 -9.24
#